data_AF-A0A8H4V1W5-F1
#
_entry.id   AF-A0A8H4V1W5-F1
#
_cell.length_a   1.000
_cell.length_b   1.000
_cell.length_c   1.000
_cell.angle_alpha   90.00
_cell.angle_beta   90.00
_cell.angle_gamma   90.00
#
_symmetry.space_group_name_H-M   'P 1'
#
loop_
_entity.id
_entity.type
_entity.pdbx_description
1 polymer ?
#
loop_
_entity_poly.entity_id
_entity_poly.type
_entity_poly.pdbx_seq_one_letter_code
_entity_poly.pdbx_strand_id
1 'polypeptide(L)'
;MLSPQFLGESAPKSVRGSMTAMYNLLIILSLMLAFWINYGVSLWPKTSGDSQWRVSMGIQLIPGVLMCMMIPFVPESPRYLINHGKAEKGLRNLSKLRKLPAEHPYVQLEYQEMAAQVRYEQECYQGHSYWVVVKDIFLVKSNFRRFFLAVMLFLFHKFTGTDSLNYYAPEIFALIGVGGNSTTLLDTGVYGIVKLLTT
;
A
#
# COMPACT_ATOMS: atom_id res chain seq x y z
N MET A 1 -3.07 3.55 -3.20
CA MET A 1 -2.46 4.85 -2.79
C MET A 1 -3.05 5.43 -1.50
N LEU A 2 -4.26 5.05 -1.08
CA LEU A 2 -4.87 5.55 0.16
C LEU A 2 -4.26 4.95 1.44
N SER A 3 -3.93 3.66 1.45
CA SER A 3 -3.44 2.97 2.65
C SER A 3 -2.10 3.49 3.21
N PRO A 4 -1.02 3.65 2.41
CA PRO A 4 0.25 4.16 2.95
C PRO A 4 0.15 5.65 3.36
N GLN A 5 -0.68 6.44 2.66
CA GLN A 5 -0.93 7.83 3.03
C GLN A 5 -1.66 7.91 4.38
N PHE A 6 -2.75 7.15 4.53
CA PHE A 6 -3.51 7.06 5.78
C PHE A 6 -2.64 6.57 6.94
N LEU A 7 -1.80 5.57 6.69
CA LEU A 7 -0.87 5.03 7.68
C LEU A 7 0.19 6.07 8.08
N GLY A 8 0.75 6.79 7.11
CA GLY A 8 1.72 7.86 7.35
C GLY A 8 1.16 9.03 8.15
N GLU A 9 -0.09 9.40 7.88
CA GLU A 9 -0.79 10.48 8.60
C GLU A 9 -1.20 10.07 10.02
N SER A 10 -1.50 8.79 10.25
CA SER A 10 -1.89 8.25 11.56
C SER A 10 -0.68 7.90 12.43
N ALA A 11 0.45 7.54 11.82
CA ALA A 11 1.65 7.08 12.52
C ALA A 11 2.35 8.19 13.34
N PRO A 12 2.85 7.88 14.55
CA PRO A 12 3.79 8.73 15.26
C PRO A 12 5.04 8.98 14.43
N LYS A 13 5.66 10.17 14.60
CA LYS A 13 6.88 10.55 13.86
C LYS A 13 8.02 9.54 14.00
N SER A 14 8.17 8.92 15.17
CA SER A 14 9.25 7.98 15.48
C SER A 14 9.13 6.63 14.77
N VAL A 15 7.91 6.13 14.52
CA VAL A 15 7.68 4.76 14.00
C VAL A 15 7.06 4.75 12.60
N ARG A 16 6.85 5.92 11.99
CA ARG A 16 6.24 6.05 10.66
C ARG A 16 6.95 5.22 9.59
N GLY A 17 8.29 5.21 9.60
CA GLY A 17 9.08 4.40 8.67
C GLY A 17 8.85 2.90 8.87
N SER A 18 8.83 2.45 10.13
CA SER A 18 8.59 1.04 10.47
C SER A 18 7.17 0.59 10.10
N MET A 19 6.16 1.43 10.30
CA MET A 19 4.77 1.14 9.88
C MET A 19 4.67 0.98 8.36
N THR A 20 5.33 1.83 7.58
CA THR A 20 5.37 1.70 6.12
C THR A 20 6.10 0.41 5.68
N ALA A 21 7.20 0.05 6.35
CA ALA A 21 7.90 -1.22 6.08
C ALA A 21 7.01 -2.43 6.40
N MET A 22 6.29 -2.41 7.52
CA MET A 22 5.32 -3.45 7.88
C MET A 22 4.23 -3.61 6.83
N TYR A 23 3.72 -2.50 6.27
CA TYR A 23 2.75 -2.56 5.18
C TYR A 23 3.32 -3.26 3.94
N ASN A 24 4.57 -2.99 3.57
CA ASN A 24 5.23 -3.67 2.46
C ASN A 24 5.41 -5.17 2.74
N LEU A 25 5.80 -5.55 3.96
CA LEU A 25 5.91 -6.95 4.36
C LEU A 25 4.55 -7.68 4.27
N LEU A 26 3.45 -7.03 4.65
CA LEU A 26 2.11 -7.61 4.53
C LEU A 26 1.68 -7.83 3.07
N ILE A 27 2.11 -6.98 2.14
CA ILE A 27 1.87 -7.18 0.70
C ILE A 27 2.62 -8.43 0.21
N ILE A 28 3.86 -8.63 0.65
CA ILE A 28 4.65 -9.80 0.23
C ILE A 28 4.11 -11.08 0.88
N LEU A 29 3.69 -10.99 2.14
CA LEU A 29 3.03 -12.08 2.85
C LEU A 29 1.73 -12.50 2.16
N SER A 30 0.91 -11.53 1.72
CA SER A 30 -0.34 -11.85 1.01
C SER A 30 -0.08 -12.48 -0.35
N LEU A 31 0.94 -12.03 -1.07
CA LEU A 31 1.40 -12.67 -2.32
C LEU A 31 1.85 -14.12 -2.07
N MET A 32 2.62 -14.36 -1.02
CA MET A 32 3.02 -15.71 -0.62
C MET A 32 1.79 -16.58 -0.33
N LEU A 33 0.85 -16.11 0.49
CA LEU A 33 -0.39 -16.83 0.80
C LEU A 33 -1.21 -17.12 -0.47
N ALA A 34 -1.26 -16.19 -1.43
CA ALA A 34 -1.93 -16.41 -2.71
C ALA A 34 -1.31 -17.58 -3.51
N PHE A 35 0.01 -17.70 -3.54
CA PHE A 35 0.66 -18.86 -4.17
C PHE A 35 0.32 -20.18 -3.47
N TRP A 36 0.32 -20.20 -2.13
CA TRP A 36 -0.07 -21.38 -1.35
C TRP A 36 -1.54 -21.76 -1.51
N ILE A 37 -2.45 -20.79 -1.61
CA ILE A 37 -3.87 -21.03 -1.88
C ILE A 37 -4.05 -21.64 -3.26
N ASN A 38 -3.36 -21.12 -4.29
CA ASN A 38 -3.41 -21.70 -5.64
C ASN A 38 -2.85 -23.13 -5.66
N TYR A 39 -1.79 -23.42 -4.91
CA TYR A 39 -1.31 -24.79 -4.72
C TYR A 39 -2.34 -25.69 -4.04
N GLY A 40 -2.96 -25.23 -2.94
CA GLY A 40 -4.00 -25.98 -2.22
C GLY A 40 -5.22 -26.30 -3.10
N VAL A 41 -5.64 -25.36 -3.94
CA VAL A 41 -6.73 -25.56 -4.91
C VAL A 41 -6.34 -26.54 -6.03
N SER A 42 -5.05 -26.60 -6.41
CA SER A 42 -4.55 -27.55 -7.41
C SER A 42 -4.53 -29.01 -6.95
N LEU A 43 -4.41 -29.24 -5.63
CA LEU A 43 -4.41 -30.56 -4.99
C LEU A 43 -5.82 -31.15 -4.83
N TRP A 44 -6.87 -30.35 -5.00
CA TRP A 44 -8.24 -30.84 -4.93
C TRP A 44 -8.57 -31.75 -6.11
N PRO A 45 -9.33 -32.85 -5.90
CA PRO A 45 -9.75 -33.73 -6.97
C PRO A 45 -10.40 -32.91 -8.09
N LYS A 46 -10.09 -33.22 -9.35
CA LYS A 46 -10.70 -32.59 -10.53
C LYS A 46 -12.19 -32.93 -10.56
N THR A 47 -12.99 -32.24 -9.76
CA THR A 47 -14.43 -32.21 -9.90
C THR A 47 -14.70 -31.50 -11.21
N SER A 48 -15.21 -32.24 -12.18
CA SER A 48 -15.52 -31.83 -13.54
C SER A 48 -15.99 -30.37 -13.64
N GLY A 49 -15.15 -29.50 -14.20
CA GLY A 49 -15.48 -28.12 -14.54
C GLY A 49 -14.51 -27.05 -14.03
N ASP A 50 -14.69 -25.85 -14.57
CA ASP A 50 -14.00 -24.57 -14.30
C ASP A 50 -14.02 -24.07 -12.83
N SER A 51 -14.34 -24.93 -11.86
CA SER A 51 -14.52 -24.56 -10.46
C SER A 51 -13.22 -24.16 -9.75
N GLN A 52 -12.05 -24.61 -10.20
CA GLN A 52 -10.77 -24.32 -9.53
C GLN A 52 -10.42 -22.81 -9.56
N TRP A 53 -10.52 -22.14 -10.71
CA TRP A 53 -10.23 -20.70 -10.79
C TRP A 53 -11.28 -19.87 -10.04
N ARG A 54 -12.54 -20.32 -10.04
CA ARG A 54 -13.64 -19.66 -9.31
C ARG A 54 -13.44 -19.72 -7.80
N VAL A 55 -12.94 -20.84 -7.27
CA VAL A 55 -12.61 -20.98 -5.84
C VAL A 55 -11.41 -20.11 -5.47
N SER A 56 -10.34 -20.08 -6.29
CA SER A 56 -9.19 -19.20 -6.04
C SER A 56 -9.57 -17.70 -6.05
N MET A 57 -10.45 -17.29 -6.96
CA MET A 57 -11.04 -15.94 -6.96
C MET A 57 -11.98 -15.70 -5.78
N GLY A 58 -12.76 -16.71 -5.38
CA GLY A 58 -13.67 -16.65 -4.24
C GLY A 58 -12.95 -16.45 -2.90
N ILE A 59 -11.79 -17.09 -2.70
CA ILE A 59 -11.01 -16.95 -1.46
C ILE A 59 -10.47 -15.52 -1.31
N GLN A 60 -10.14 -14.83 -2.41
CA GLN A 60 -9.70 -13.43 -2.37
C GLN A 60 -10.79 -12.46 -1.91
N LEU A 61 -12.07 -12.83 -2.00
CA LEU A 61 -13.18 -12.01 -1.47
C LEU A 61 -13.19 -11.98 0.06
N ILE A 62 -12.67 -13.00 0.74
CA ILE A 62 -12.66 -13.08 2.21
C ILE A 62 -11.95 -11.86 2.84
N PRO A 63 -10.67 -11.55 2.51
CA PRO A 63 -10.02 -10.36 3.04
C PRO A 63 -10.67 -9.06 2.57
N GLY A 64 -11.25 -9.02 1.36
CA GLY A 64 -11.96 -7.85 0.85
C GLY A 64 -13.22 -7.52 1.67
N VAL A 65 -14.03 -8.52 1.97
CA VAL A 65 -15.23 -8.38 2.82
C VAL A 65 -14.82 -8.01 4.24
N LEU A 66 -13.77 -8.64 4.79
CA LEU A 66 -13.23 -8.30 6.11
C LEU A 66 -12.79 -6.83 6.17
N MET A 67 -12.13 -6.31 5.12
CA MET A 67 -11.75 -4.91 5.04
C MET A 67 -12.99 -4.00 5.02
N CYS A 68 -14.00 -4.30 4.20
CA CYS A 68 -15.25 -3.53 4.16
C CYS A 68 -15.96 -3.47 5.52
N MET A 69 -15.94 -4.57 6.28
CA MET A 69 -16.50 -4.61 7.63
C MET A 69 -15.66 -3.83 8.65
N MET A 70 -14.34 -3.75 8.46
CA MET A 70 -13.42 -3.08 9.40
C MET A 70 -13.32 -1.56 9.20
N ILE A 71 -13.54 -1.05 7.97
CA ILE A 71 -13.44 0.38 7.65
C ILE A 71 -14.24 1.28 8.62
N PRO A 72 -15.50 0.99 8.98
CA PRO A 72 -16.28 1.84 9.88
C PRO A 72 -15.70 1.99 11.29
N PHE A 73 -14.87 1.04 11.73
CA PHE A 73 -14.25 1.08 13.07
C PHE A 73 -12.95 1.89 13.10
N VAL A 74 -12.37 2.18 11.93
CA VAL A 74 -11.11 2.91 11.81
C VAL A 74 -11.37 4.41 11.95
N PRO A 75 -10.70 5.11 12.89
CA PRO A 75 -10.84 6.55 13.02
C PRO A 75 -10.31 7.26 11.77
N GLU A 76 -11.01 8.29 11.32
CA GLU A 76 -10.54 9.15 10.22
C GLU A 76 -9.21 9.82 10.56
N SER A 77 -8.38 10.04 9.52
CA SER A 77 -7.07 10.69 9.65
C SER A 77 -7.22 12.09 10.27
N PRO A 78 -6.45 12.42 11.34
CA PRO A 78 -6.47 13.75 11.95
C PRO A 78 -6.16 14.86 10.94
N ARG A 79 -5.23 14.63 10.01
CA ARG A 79 -4.83 15.60 8.98
C ARG A 79 -5.97 15.90 8.00
N TYR A 80 -6.69 14.86 7.58
CA TYR A 80 -7.87 15.00 6.71
C TYR A 80 -8.96 15.86 7.36
N LEU A 81 -9.23 15.62 8.65
CA LEU A 81 -10.22 16.39 9.41
C LEU A 81 -9.83 17.86 9.57
N ILE A 82 -8.55 18.14 9.84
CA ILE A 82 -8.03 19.52 9.93
C ILE A 82 -8.15 20.23 8.57
N ASN A 83 -7.83 19.54 7.46
CA ASN A 83 -7.95 20.11 6.11
C ASN A 83 -9.41 20.46 5.74
N HIS A 84 -10.39 19.73 6.25
CA HIS A 84 -11.83 19.99 6.04
C HIS A 84 -12.45 20.95 7.07
N GLY A 85 -11.62 21.67 7.85
CA GLY A 85 -12.09 22.64 8.85
C GLY A 85 -12.68 22.02 10.12
N LYS A 86 -12.60 20.69 10.31
CA LYS A 86 -13.09 19.96 11.50
C LYS A 86 -11.98 19.80 12.55
N ALA A 87 -11.39 20.92 12.96
CA ALA A 87 -10.26 21.01 13.90
C ALA A 87 -10.47 20.20 15.19
N GLU A 88 -11.60 20.36 15.87
CA GLU A 88 -11.91 19.69 17.14
C GLU A 88 -11.99 18.16 17.00
N LYS A 89 -12.58 17.67 15.91
CA LYS A 89 -12.63 16.22 15.62
C LYS A 89 -11.24 15.68 15.31
N GLY A 90 -10.41 16.45 14.61
CA GLY A 90 -9.01 16.12 14.36
C GLY A 90 -8.21 15.96 15.65
N LEU A 91 -8.35 16.89 16.59
CA LEU A 91 -7.69 16.82 17.90
C LEU A 91 -8.17 15.62 18.72
N ARG A 92 -9.48 15.35 18.73
CA ARG A 92 -10.05 14.18 19.43
C ARG A 92 -9.55 12.86 18.85
N ASN A 93 -9.46 12.74 17.53
CA ASN A 93 -8.90 11.55 16.88
C ASN A 93 -7.40 11.42 17.18
N LEU A 94 -6.64 12.51 17.12
CA LEU A 94 -5.21 12.50 17.46
C LEU A 94 -4.98 12.04 18.91
N SER A 95 -5.76 12.55 19.85
CA SER A 95 -5.77 12.11 21.26
C SER A 95 -6.09 10.62 21.39
N LYS A 96 -7.09 10.11 20.65
CA LYS A 96 -7.44 8.68 20.62
C LYS A 96 -6.32 7.81 20.04
N LEU A 97 -5.66 8.26 18.97
CA LEU A 97 -4.54 7.55 18.34
C LEU A 97 -3.30 7.50 19.24
N ARG A 98 -3.00 8.61 19.94
CA ARG A 98 -1.83 8.72 20.83
C ARG A 98 -2.11 8.17 22.24
N LYS A 99 -3.36 7.86 22.57
CA LYS A 99 -3.82 7.45 23.92
C LYS A 99 -3.39 8.43 25.02
N LEU A 100 -3.34 9.72 24.68
CA LEU A 100 -2.95 10.82 25.57
C LEU A 100 -4.08 11.85 25.63
N PRO A 101 -4.28 12.56 26.75
CA PRO A 101 -5.27 13.62 26.83
C PRO A 101 -4.97 14.73 25.81
N ALA A 102 -6.01 15.37 25.31
CA ALA A 102 -5.90 16.43 24.30
C ALA A 102 -5.06 17.63 24.75
N GLU A 103 -4.93 17.83 26.06
CA GLU A 103 -4.14 18.89 26.69
C GLU A 103 -2.65 18.55 26.83
N HIS A 104 -2.24 17.31 26.55
CA HIS A 104 -0.86 16.92 26.69
C HIS A 104 0.03 17.74 25.74
N PRO A 105 1.15 18.34 26.20
CA PRO A 105 2.00 19.21 25.39
C PRO A 105 2.45 18.59 24.06
N TYR A 106 2.75 17.29 24.08
CA TYR A 106 3.10 16.52 22.87
C TYR A 106 1.98 16.52 21.81
N VAL A 107 0.73 16.32 22.22
CA VAL A 107 -0.43 16.25 21.31
C VAL A 107 -0.75 17.63 20.74
N GLN A 108 -0.65 18.67 21.57
CA GLN A 108 -0.86 20.05 21.13
C GLN A 108 0.21 20.51 20.14
N LEU A 109 1.49 20.18 20.40
CA LEU A 109 2.58 20.51 19.50
C LEU A 109 2.42 19.80 18.15
N GLU A 110 2.12 18.50 18.17
CA GLU A 110 1.88 17.73 16.94
C GLU A 110 0.67 18.27 16.16
N TYR A 111 -0.42 18.64 16.85
CA TYR A 111 -1.59 19.25 16.23
C TYR A 111 -1.26 20.60 15.59
N GLN A 112 -0.51 21.47 16.27
CA GLN A 112 -0.12 22.79 15.75
C GLN A 112 0.77 22.68 14.52
N GLU A 113 1.74 21.76 14.53
CA GLU A 113 2.58 21.50 13.35
C GLU A 113 1.75 20.99 12.17
N MET A 114 0.83 20.04 12.41
CA MET A 114 -0.08 19.55 11.37
C MET A 114 -0.96 20.67 10.82
N ALA A 115 -1.52 21.51 11.69
CA ALA A 115 -2.35 22.64 11.30
C ALA A 115 -1.57 23.70 10.50
N ALA A 116 -0.33 24.00 10.91
CA ALA A 116 0.55 24.91 10.17
C ALA A 116 0.89 24.36 8.78
N GLN A 117 1.21 23.07 8.67
CA GLN A 117 1.50 22.44 7.38
C GLN A 117 0.28 22.45 6.46
N VAL A 118 -0.91 22.15 6.99
CA VAL A 118 -2.16 22.17 6.21
C VAL A 118 -2.50 23.58 5.75
N ARG A 119 -2.32 24.61 6.60
CA ARG A 119 -2.52 26.01 6.23
C ARG A 119 -1.56 26.45 5.13
N TYR A 120 -0.28 26.13 5.27
CA TYR A 120 0.72 26.42 4.24
C TYR A 120 0.37 25.76 2.90
N GLU A 121 -0.06 24.49 2.94
CA GLU A 121 -0.55 23.80 1.75
C GLU A 121 -1.77 24.51 1.17
N GLN A 122 -2.80 24.81 1.97
CA GLN A 122 -3.99 25.52 1.51
C GLN A 122 -3.67 26.90 0.91
N GLU A 123 -2.75 27.65 1.49
CA GLU A 123 -2.30 28.95 0.98
C GLU A 123 -1.52 28.81 -0.34
N CYS A 124 -0.63 27.82 -0.45
CA CYS A 124 0.08 27.52 -1.70
C CYS A 124 -0.84 26.97 -2.80
N TYR A 125 -1.93 26.28 -2.44
CA TYR A 125 -2.88 25.69 -3.39
C TYR A 125 -4.10 26.59 -3.69
N GLN A 126 -4.30 27.68 -2.95
CA GLN A 126 -5.35 28.67 -3.23
C GLN A 126 -5.08 29.36 -4.58
N GLY A 127 -5.77 28.88 -5.62
CA GLY A 127 -5.74 29.47 -6.96
C GLY A 127 -4.96 28.68 -8.02
N HIS A 128 -4.23 27.62 -7.65
CA HIS A 128 -3.55 26.77 -8.63
C HIS A 128 -4.48 25.67 -9.13
N SER A 129 -5.09 25.90 -10.30
CA SER A 129 -5.78 24.83 -11.04
C SER A 129 -4.79 23.71 -11.39
N TYR A 130 -5.24 22.46 -11.50
CA TYR A 130 -4.39 21.30 -11.81
C TYR A 130 -3.52 21.52 -13.07
N TRP A 131 -4.06 22.28 -14.02
CA TRP A 131 -3.35 22.73 -15.23
C TRP A 131 -2.16 23.66 -14.95
N VAL A 132 -2.24 24.52 -13.94
CA VAL A 132 -1.13 25.41 -13.55
C VAL A 132 0.00 24.59 -12.94
N VAL A 133 -0.32 23.60 -12.12
CA VAL A 133 0.69 22.69 -11.53
C VAL A 133 1.41 21.89 -12.62
N VAL A 134 0.67 21.35 -13.61
CA VAL A 134 1.26 20.65 -14.75
C VAL A 134 2.17 21.61 -15.54
N LYS A 135 1.69 22.82 -15.82
CA LYS A 135 2.46 23.85 -16.53
C LYS A 135 3.75 24.22 -15.78
N ASP A 136 3.70 24.34 -14.46
CA ASP A 136 4.85 24.67 -13.60
C ASP A 136 5.88 23.52 -13.53
N ILE A 137 5.44 22.27 -13.63
CA ILE A 137 6.35 21.12 -13.72
C ILE A 137 7.20 21.18 -14.99
N PHE A 138 6.61 21.57 -16.13
CA PHE A 138 7.32 21.64 -17.41
C PHE A 138 8.06 22.96 -17.63
N LEU A 139 7.55 24.09 -17.14
CA LEU A 139 8.16 25.40 -17.32
C LEU A 139 9.38 25.63 -16.43
N VAL A 140 9.36 25.11 -15.20
CA VAL A 140 10.46 25.31 -14.26
C VAL A 140 11.50 24.22 -14.47
N LYS A 141 12.65 24.59 -15.05
CA LYS A 141 13.76 23.66 -15.38
C LYS A 141 14.23 22.81 -14.19
N SER A 142 14.14 23.32 -12.96
CA SER A 142 14.43 22.57 -11.73
C SER A 142 13.39 21.47 -11.45
N ASN A 143 12.10 21.81 -11.56
CA ASN A 143 11.00 20.86 -11.35
C ASN A 143 10.96 19.80 -12.45
N PHE A 144 11.21 20.20 -13.70
CA PHE A 144 11.28 19.26 -14.82
C PHE A 144 12.39 18.22 -14.63
N ARG A 145 13.58 18.62 -14.14
CA ARG A 145 14.67 17.67 -13.83
C ARG A 145 14.27 16.67 -12.75
N ARG A 146 13.62 17.13 -11.67
CA ARG A 146 13.13 16.25 -10.59
C ARG A 146 12.05 15.30 -11.10
N PHE A 147 11.11 15.82 -11.90
CA PHE A 147 10.06 15.04 -12.53
C PHE A 147 10.64 13.98 -13.48
N PHE A 148 11.55 14.37 -14.37
CA PHE A 148 12.21 13.44 -15.29
C PHE A 148 12.99 12.35 -14.57
N LEU A 149 13.76 12.69 -13.53
CA LEU A 149 14.46 11.71 -12.70
C LEU A 149 13.48 10.74 -12.01
N ALA A 150 12.37 11.25 -11.46
CA ALA A 150 11.35 10.40 -10.85
C ALA A 150 10.70 9.46 -11.86
N VAL A 151 10.33 9.96 -13.04
CA VAL A 151 9.74 9.14 -14.12
C VAL A 151 10.73 8.08 -14.59
N MET A 152 11.99 8.43 -14.84
CA MET A 152 13.02 7.48 -15.24
C MET A 152 13.28 6.43 -14.15
N LEU A 153 13.29 6.83 -12.88
CA LEU A 153 13.47 5.91 -11.76
C LEU A 153 12.30 4.90 -11.66
N PHE A 154 11.05 5.36 -11.78
CA PHE A 154 9.90 4.45 -11.81
C PHE A 154 9.88 3.56 -13.05
N LEU A 155 10.30 4.09 -14.20
CA LEU A 155 10.43 3.33 -15.45
C LEU A 155 11.45 2.21 -15.29
N PHE A 156 12.65 2.52 -14.80
CA PHE A 156 13.69 1.50 -14.53
C PHE A 156 13.25 0.52 -13.46
N HIS A 157 12.58 0.98 -12.40
CA HIS A 157 12.03 0.12 -11.37
C HIS A 157 11.04 -0.91 -11.97
N LYS A 158 10.18 -0.50 -12.92
CA LYS A 158 9.25 -1.41 -13.61
C LYS A 158 9.95 -2.30 -14.65
N PHE A 159 10.96 -1.79 -15.34
CA PHE A 159 11.76 -2.58 -16.28
C PHE A 159 12.55 -3.72 -15.63
N THR A 160 12.74 -3.70 -14.31
CA THR A 160 13.26 -4.88 -13.60
C THR A 160 12.42 -6.14 -13.82
N GLY A 161 11.17 -6.02 -14.31
CA GLY A 161 10.33 -7.16 -14.67
C GLY A 161 9.83 -7.95 -13.48
N THR A 162 9.93 -7.39 -12.27
CA THR A 162 9.55 -8.07 -11.02
C THR A 162 8.07 -8.49 -11.04
N ASP A 163 7.20 -7.64 -11.60
CA ASP A 163 5.77 -7.95 -11.73
C ASP A 163 5.54 -9.09 -12.73
N SER A 164 6.20 -9.05 -13.89
CA SER A 164 6.12 -10.12 -14.91
C SER A 164 6.58 -11.47 -14.36
N LEU A 165 7.67 -11.49 -13.57
CA LEU A 165 8.12 -12.71 -12.88
C LEU A 165 7.06 -13.26 -11.94
N ASN A 166 6.35 -12.43 -11.18
CA ASN A 166 5.32 -12.93 -10.25
C ASN A 166 4.10 -13.52 -10.99
N TYR A 167 3.71 -12.95 -12.14
CA TYR A 167 2.56 -13.44 -12.92
C TYR A 167 2.86 -14.73 -13.67
N TYR A 168 4.05 -14.81 -14.28
CA TYR A 168 4.45 -15.94 -15.11
C TYR A 168 5.38 -16.92 -14.39
N ALA A 169 5.54 -16.80 -13.06
CA ALA A 169 6.38 -17.70 -12.28
C ALA A 169 6.10 -19.19 -12.59
N PRO A 170 4.85 -19.68 -12.64
CA PRO A 170 4.59 -21.08 -12.94
C PRO A 170 5.04 -21.49 -14.36
N GLU A 171 4.85 -20.61 -15.34
CA GLU A 171 5.22 -20.89 -16.73
C GLU A 171 6.74 -20.87 -16.93
N ILE A 172 7.44 -19.94 -16.26
CA ILE A 172 8.90 -19.85 -16.25
C ILE A 172 9.52 -21.08 -15.58
N PHE A 173 8.98 -21.53 -14.44
CA PHE A 173 9.47 -22.74 -13.77
C PHE A 173 9.19 -24.02 -14.59
N ALA A 174 8.08 -24.07 -15.33
CA ALA A 174 7.81 -25.15 -16.26
C ALA A 174 8.81 -25.17 -17.44
N LEU A 175 9.17 -24.01 -17.98
CA LEU A 175 10.16 -23.87 -19.06
C LEU A 175 11.59 -24.27 -18.65
N ILE A 176 11.93 -24.15 -17.37
CA ILE A 176 13.24 -24.54 -16.81
C ILE A 176 13.36 -26.07 -16.62
N GLY A 177 12.28 -26.83 -16.87
CA GLY A 177 12.31 -28.29 -16.85
C GLY A 177 11.97 -28.92 -15.51
N VAL A 178 11.39 -28.16 -14.57
CA VAL A 178 10.77 -28.74 -13.36
C VAL A 178 9.45 -29.40 -13.79
N GLY A 179 9.54 -30.68 -14.14
CA GLY A 179 8.41 -31.48 -14.57
C GLY A 179 7.44 -31.78 -13.42
N GLY A 180 6.20 -31.33 -13.56
CA GLY A 180 5.06 -31.68 -12.71
C GLY A 180 4.31 -30.46 -12.16
N ASN A 181 3.02 -30.33 -12.46
CA ASN A 181 2.18 -29.23 -11.95
C ASN A 181 2.29 -29.01 -10.42
N SER A 182 2.56 -30.06 -9.64
CA SER A 182 2.73 -29.99 -8.19
C SER A 182 4.10 -29.44 -7.77
N THR A 183 5.18 -29.75 -8.48
CA THR A 183 6.53 -29.25 -8.17
C THR A 183 6.71 -27.79 -8.58
N THR A 184 6.14 -27.38 -9.71
CA THR A 184 6.16 -25.99 -10.19
C THR A 184 5.44 -25.01 -9.23
N LEU A 185 4.31 -25.44 -8.65
CA LEU A 185 3.55 -24.62 -7.70
C LEU A 185 4.23 -24.57 -6.32
N LEU A 186 4.88 -25.67 -5.89
CA LEU A 186 5.70 -25.69 -4.68
C LEU A 186 6.89 -24.73 -4.80
N ASP A 187 7.58 -24.71 -5.94
CA ASP A 187 8.70 -23.80 -6.19
C ASP A 187 8.28 -22.33 -6.18
N THR A 188 7.08 -22.03 -6.68
CA THR A 188 6.50 -20.68 -6.60
C THR A 188 6.18 -20.29 -5.14
N GLY A 189 5.76 -21.25 -4.30
CA GLY A 189 5.58 -21.05 -2.86
C GLY A 189 6.90 -20.80 -2.13
N VAL A 190 7.97 -21.54 -2.48
CA VAL A 190 9.33 -21.33 -1.95
C VAL A 190 9.88 -19.96 -2.38
N TYR A 191 9.66 -19.55 -3.63
CA TYR A 191 10.00 -18.21 -4.10
C TYR A 191 9.32 -17.13 -3.26
N GLY A 192 8.03 -17.30 -2.93
CA GLY A 192 7.31 -16.40 -2.02
C GLY A 192 7.96 -16.28 -0.63
N ILE A 193 8.44 -17.39 -0.07
CA ILE A 193 9.13 -17.42 1.24
C ILE A 193 10.49 -16.73 1.16
N VAL A 194 11.31 -17.04 0.14
CA VAL A 194 12.62 -16.41 -0.06
C VAL A 194 12.46 -14.90 -0.24
N LYS A 195 11.47 -14.48 -1.03
CA LYS A 195 11.16 -13.06 -1.24
C LYS A 195 10.77 -12.36 0.06
N LEU A 196 10.02 -13.03 0.94
CA LEU A 196 9.64 -12.50 2.25
C LEU A 196 10.83 -12.40 3.21
N LEU A 197 11.77 -13.36 3.18
CA LEU A 197 12.96 -13.33 4.04
C LEU A 197 14.02 -12.33 3.59
N THR A 198 14.06 -12.01 2.30
CA THR A 198 15.07 -11.11 1.71
C THR A 198 14.62 -9.64 1.71
N THR A 199 13.34 -9.37 2.01
CA THR A 199 12.77 -8.00 2.05
C THR A 199 12.75 -7.44 3.47
#